data_AF-A0A2A2Y5Y9-F1
#
_entry.id   AF-A0A2A2Y5Y9-F1
#
_cell.length_a   1.000
_cell.length_b   1.000
_cell.length_c   1.000
_cell.angle_alpha   90.00
_cell.angle_beta   90.00
_cell.angle_gamma   90.00
#
_symmetry.space_group_name_H-M   'P 1'
#
loop_
_entity.id
_entity.type
_entity.pdbx_description
1 polymer ?
#
loop_
_entity_poly.entity_id
_entity_poly.type
_entity_poly.pdbx_seq_one_letter_code
_entity_poly.pdbx_strand_id
1 'polypeptide(L)'
;MTPRRRAGFTLIELLTVIAIIGILSAALFPAIRGVRKKAQQSSATTAFTQWAGGITRYKQVYGFYPNIGTASYDSSKDSLHLLEDPAVNLNFVKAMSGRLPTGTALPPADRKSLNKTGEEFCSFGKDDFEDPANLTDTSLLVDRFGNRNIRVIFDTDNNTNIRNIVVPKGKDSMPEDIRAIAETSGIPARVIIFTTDLLDDFSNAETSVDPSDYAQVLAIQ
;
A
#
# COMPACT_ATOMS: atom_id res chain seq x y z
N MET A 1 9.46 70.26 -9.47
CA MET A 1 9.55 68.86 -8.98
C MET A 1 10.95 68.34 -9.28
N THR A 2 11.82 68.26 -8.28
CA THR A 2 13.18 67.71 -8.46
C THR A 2 13.10 66.18 -8.45
N PRO A 3 13.65 65.49 -9.47
CA PRO A 3 13.62 64.03 -9.51
C PRO A 3 14.48 63.48 -8.39
N ARG A 4 13.85 62.74 -7.47
CA ARG A 4 14.50 62.08 -6.34
C ARG A 4 15.41 60.99 -6.91
N ARG A 5 16.73 61.15 -6.83
CA ARG A 5 17.70 60.13 -7.27
C ARG A 5 17.41 58.84 -6.49
N ARG A 6 16.96 57.80 -7.20
CA ARG A 6 16.84 56.46 -6.62
C ARG A 6 18.24 55.94 -6.36
N ALA A 7 18.55 55.59 -5.11
CA ALA A 7 19.78 54.88 -4.78
C ALA A 7 19.76 53.52 -5.48
N GLY A 8 20.79 53.22 -6.27
CA GLY A 8 20.98 51.90 -6.86
C GLY A 8 21.59 50.95 -5.83
N PHE A 9 21.31 49.65 -5.97
CA PHE A 9 21.95 48.61 -5.17
C PHE A 9 23.45 48.58 -5.46
N THR A 10 24.26 48.47 -4.41
CA THR A 10 25.69 48.20 -4.53
C THR A 10 25.92 46.71 -4.83
N LEU A 11 27.04 46.41 -5.49
CA LEU A 11 27.43 45.03 -5.84
C LEU A 11 27.56 44.16 -4.58
N ILE A 12 28.05 44.73 -3.47
CA ILE A 12 28.23 44.01 -2.20
C ILE A 12 26.90 43.68 -1.52
N GLU A 13 25.90 44.56 -1.59
CA GLU A 13 24.55 44.29 -1.09
C GLU A 13 23.90 43.14 -1.88
N LEU A 14 24.09 43.09 -3.20
CA LEU A 14 23.59 41.97 -4.00
C LEU A 14 24.33 40.66 -3.70
N LEU A 15 25.65 40.72 -3.57
CA LEU A 15 26.51 39.55 -3.36
C LEU A 15 26.28 38.89 -2.00
N THR A 16 26.06 39.69 -0.95
CA THR A 16 25.75 39.16 0.39
C THR A 16 24.38 38.47 0.42
N VAL A 17 23.37 39.00 -0.28
CA VAL A 17 22.04 38.41 -0.36
C VAL A 17 22.08 37.04 -1.04
N ILE A 18 22.76 36.92 -2.19
CA ILE A 18 22.89 35.61 -2.87
C ILE A 18 23.68 34.60 -2.03
N ALA A 19 24.69 35.05 -1.27
CA ALA A 19 25.45 34.20 -0.37
C ALA A 19 24.56 33.64 0.76
N ILE A 20 23.72 34.48 1.36
CA ILE A 20 22.77 34.06 2.41
C ILE A 20 21.73 33.09 1.83
N ILE A 21 21.14 33.40 0.67
CA ILE A 21 20.17 32.51 0.01
C ILE A 21 20.83 31.15 -0.32
N GLY A 22 22.08 31.16 -0.78
CA GLY A 22 22.85 29.95 -1.09
C GLY A 22 23.05 29.05 0.14
N ILE A 23 23.46 29.61 1.27
CA ILE A 23 23.64 28.88 2.54
C ILE A 23 22.31 28.28 3.02
N LEU A 24 21.24 29.08 3.04
CA LEU A 24 19.92 28.62 3.48
C LEU A 24 19.37 27.52 2.56
N SER A 25 19.53 27.68 1.25
CA SER A 25 19.03 26.71 0.26
C SER A 25 19.81 25.39 0.34
N ALA A 26 21.14 25.44 0.51
CA ALA A 26 21.98 24.27 0.64
C ALA A 26 21.61 23.39 1.85
N ALA A 27 21.25 24.01 2.98
CA ALA A 27 20.77 23.28 4.15
C ALA A 27 19.34 22.73 3.96
N LEU A 28 18.51 23.38 3.15
CA LEU A 28 17.10 23.03 2.98
C LEU A 28 16.87 21.84 2.02
N PHE A 29 17.62 21.75 0.90
CA PHE A 29 17.45 20.69 -0.09
C PHE A 29 17.53 19.25 0.47
N PRO A 30 18.50 18.86 1.32
CA PRO A 30 18.56 17.50 1.86
C PRO A 30 17.38 17.21 2.81
N ALA A 31 16.94 18.19 3.60
CA ALA A 31 15.84 18.03 4.55
C ALA A 31 14.50 17.73 3.86
N ILE A 32 14.23 18.33 2.70
CA ILE A 32 12.97 18.13 1.95
C ILE A 32 12.79 16.67 1.50
N ARG A 33 13.87 15.97 1.14
CA ARG A 33 13.78 14.58 0.67
C ARG A 33 13.27 13.64 1.76
N GLY A 34 13.79 13.78 2.99
CA GLY A 34 13.34 12.98 4.14
C GLY A 34 11.89 13.27 4.53
N VAL A 35 11.47 14.54 4.49
CA VAL A 35 10.07 14.94 4.77
C VAL A 35 9.12 14.32 3.74
N ARG A 36 9.48 14.32 2.45
CA ARG A 36 8.67 13.68 1.41
C ARG A 36 8.53 12.17 1.62
N LYS A 37 9.63 11.47 1.92
CA LYS A 37 9.59 10.02 2.21
C LYS A 37 8.68 9.72 3.39
N LYS A 38 8.77 10.49 4.48
CA LYS A 38 7.89 10.33 5.65
C LYS A 38 6.41 10.64 5.34
N ALA A 39 6.15 11.66 4.53
CA ALA A 39 4.79 11.99 4.11
C ALA A 39 4.18 10.88 3.24
N GLN A 40 4.96 10.32 2.32
CA GLN A 40 4.54 9.15 1.51
C GLN A 40 4.28 7.93 2.38
N GLN A 41 5.15 7.66 3.37
CA GLN A 41 4.98 6.56 4.32
C GLN A 41 3.68 6.71 5.12
N SER A 42 3.44 7.89 5.70
CA SER A 42 2.20 8.18 6.43
C SER A 42 0.95 8.03 5.56
N SER A 43 1.04 8.42 4.29
CA SER A 43 -0.04 8.27 3.32
C SER A 43 -0.31 6.79 2.98
N ALA A 44 0.76 6.00 2.77
CA ALA A 44 0.65 4.55 2.53
C ALA A 44 0.01 3.82 3.72
N THR A 45 0.44 4.11 4.96
CA THR A 45 -0.16 3.55 6.18
C THR A 45 -1.66 3.88 6.27
N THR A 46 -2.05 5.10 5.93
CA THR A 46 -3.47 5.52 5.94
C THR A 46 -4.28 4.73 4.91
N ALA A 47 -3.75 4.57 3.69
CA ALA A 47 -4.41 3.78 2.63
C ALA A 47 -4.60 2.32 3.06
N PHE A 48 -3.57 1.65 3.59
CA PHE A 48 -3.67 0.27 4.06
C PHE A 48 -4.61 0.12 5.25
N THR A 49 -4.71 1.14 6.12
CA THR A 49 -5.70 1.16 7.21
C THR A 49 -7.13 1.19 6.68
N GLN A 50 -7.40 1.99 5.65
CA GLN A 50 -8.70 2.03 4.99
C GLN A 50 -9.03 0.67 4.35
N TRP A 51 -8.06 0.04 3.70
CA TRP A 51 -8.26 -1.26 3.07
C TRP A 51 -8.57 -2.34 4.10
N ALA A 52 -7.76 -2.45 5.16
CA ALA A 52 -7.96 -3.44 6.20
C ALA A 52 -9.27 -3.22 6.99
N GLY A 53 -9.67 -1.96 7.21
CA GLY A 53 -10.99 -1.62 7.74
C GLY A 53 -12.14 -2.07 6.82
N GLY A 54 -12.00 -1.85 5.51
CA GLY A 54 -12.95 -2.31 4.50
C GLY A 54 -13.06 -3.84 4.45
N ILE A 55 -11.93 -4.56 4.55
CA ILE A 55 -11.89 -6.03 4.55
C ILE A 55 -12.60 -6.57 5.80
N THR A 56 -12.38 -5.92 6.95
CA THR A 56 -13.06 -6.27 8.21
C THR A 56 -14.57 -6.08 8.09
N ARG A 57 -15.01 -4.96 7.50
CA ARG A 57 -16.43 -4.72 7.22
C ARG A 57 -17.01 -5.72 6.22
N TYR A 58 -16.27 -6.08 5.17
CA TYR A 58 -16.65 -7.12 4.23
C TYR A 58 -16.93 -8.44 4.96
N LYS A 59 -16.02 -8.88 5.84
CA LYS A 59 -16.20 -10.08 6.66
C LYS A 59 -17.40 -9.97 7.61
N GLN A 60 -17.70 -8.78 8.15
CA GLN A 60 -18.88 -8.59 9.00
C GLN A 60 -20.19 -8.74 8.21
N VAL A 61 -20.24 -8.26 6.96
CA VAL A 61 -21.45 -8.33 6.11
C VAL A 61 -21.65 -9.73 5.55
N TYR A 62 -20.58 -10.38 5.08
CA TYR A 62 -20.68 -11.65 4.37
C TYR A 62 -20.34 -12.88 5.21
N GLY A 63 -19.67 -12.71 6.35
CA GLY A 63 -19.24 -13.80 7.24
C GLY A 63 -17.93 -14.49 6.84
N PHE A 64 -17.37 -14.15 5.68
CA PHE A 64 -16.11 -14.69 5.16
C PHE A 64 -15.27 -13.59 4.52
N TYR A 65 -13.96 -13.81 4.38
CA TYR A 65 -13.07 -12.88 3.68
C TYR A 65 -13.26 -12.95 2.15
N PRO A 66 -12.96 -11.87 1.42
CA PRO A 66 -13.03 -11.86 -0.04
C PRO A 66 -12.23 -13.02 -0.65
N ASN A 67 -12.88 -13.85 -1.48
CA ASN A 67 -12.17 -14.88 -2.24
C ASN A 67 -11.53 -14.26 -3.49
N ILE A 68 -10.33 -13.70 -3.31
CA ILE A 68 -9.58 -13.00 -4.36
C ILE A 68 -8.52 -13.87 -5.02
N GLY A 69 -8.20 -15.02 -4.42
CA GLY A 69 -7.20 -15.95 -4.94
C GLY A 69 -7.66 -16.68 -6.21
N THR A 70 -6.69 -17.26 -6.92
CA THR A 70 -6.93 -18.16 -8.07
C THR A 70 -7.19 -19.60 -7.63
N ALA A 71 -6.82 -19.96 -6.40
CA ALA A 71 -7.06 -21.25 -5.79
C ALA A 71 -8.37 -21.25 -4.97
N SER A 72 -8.99 -22.43 -4.84
CA SER A 72 -10.16 -22.62 -3.98
C SER A 72 -9.86 -22.21 -2.54
N TYR A 73 -10.85 -21.59 -1.89
CA TYR A 73 -10.78 -21.21 -0.48
C TYR A 73 -10.60 -22.45 0.40
N ASP A 74 -9.47 -22.55 1.09
CA ASP A 74 -9.17 -23.61 2.06
C ASP A 74 -9.39 -23.08 3.47
N SER A 75 -10.49 -23.48 4.11
CA SER A 75 -10.85 -23.04 5.46
C SER A 75 -9.95 -23.61 6.57
N SER A 76 -8.95 -24.43 6.24
CA SER A 76 -8.02 -25.02 7.21
C SER A 76 -6.67 -24.29 7.29
N LYS A 77 -6.48 -23.25 6.46
CA LYS A 77 -5.21 -22.52 6.35
C LYS A 77 -5.46 -21.05 6.06
N ASP A 78 -4.51 -20.22 6.47
CA ASP A 78 -4.49 -18.82 6.06
C ASP A 78 -3.94 -18.65 4.65
N SER A 79 -4.40 -17.63 3.95
CA SER A 79 -4.05 -17.41 2.54
C SER A 79 -3.33 -16.08 2.36
N LEU A 80 -2.13 -16.15 1.77
CA LEU A 80 -1.41 -14.99 1.25
C LEU A 80 -1.88 -14.72 -0.18
N HIS A 81 -2.28 -13.48 -0.44
CA HIS A 81 -2.71 -12.99 -1.74
C HIS A 81 -1.70 -11.97 -2.26
N LEU A 82 -1.23 -12.20 -3.48
CA LEU A 82 -0.25 -11.36 -4.16
C LEU A 82 -0.99 -10.43 -5.12
N LEU A 83 -1.05 -9.13 -4.81
CA LEU A 83 -1.73 -8.13 -5.65
C LEU A 83 -0.88 -7.71 -6.86
N GLU A 84 0.34 -8.23 -6.98
CA GLU A 84 1.14 -8.15 -8.21
C GLU A 84 0.58 -9.05 -9.34
N ASP A 85 -0.23 -10.07 -9.00
CA ASP A 85 -0.98 -10.86 -9.99
C ASP A 85 -2.22 -10.07 -10.45
N PRO A 86 -2.35 -9.76 -11.76
CA PRO A 86 -3.48 -9.00 -12.29
C PRO A 86 -4.86 -9.60 -11.96
N ALA A 87 -4.99 -10.92 -11.92
CA ALA A 87 -6.26 -11.56 -11.64
C ALA A 87 -6.67 -11.36 -10.17
N VAL A 88 -5.72 -11.50 -9.25
CA VAL A 88 -5.93 -11.33 -7.81
C VAL A 88 -6.18 -9.85 -7.49
N ASN A 89 -5.41 -8.95 -8.09
CA ASN A 89 -5.59 -7.50 -7.95
C ASN A 89 -6.98 -7.06 -8.37
N LEU A 90 -7.41 -7.50 -9.56
CA LEU A 90 -8.72 -7.17 -10.08
C LEU A 90 -9.84 -7.69 -9.17
N ASN A 91 -9.74 -8.94 -8.72
CA ASN A 91 -10.74 -9.50 -7.79
C ASN A 91 -10.78 -8.74 -6.46
N PHE A 92 -9.63 -8.29 -5.97
CA PHE A 92 -9.54 -7.46 -4.77
C PHE A 92 -10.25 -6.12 -4.95
N VAL A 93 -9.94 -5.37 -6.02
CA VAL A 93 -10.61 -4.09 -6.32
C VAL A 93 -12.11 -4.29 -6.46
N LYS A 94 -12.54 -5.33 -7.18
CA LYS A 94 -13.96 -5.65 -7.37
C LYS A 94 -14.67 -5.98 -6.06
N ALA A 95 -14.07 -6.83 -5.22
CA ALA A 95 -14.65 -7.20 -3.92
C ALA A 95 -14.79 -5.99 -3.00
N MET A 96 -13.77 -5.13 -2.97
CA MET A 96 -13.67 -4.01 -2.03
C MET A 96 -14.49 -2.78 -2.47
N SER A 97 -14.44 -2.42 -3.74
CA SER A 97 -15.17 -1.24 -4.25
C SER A 97 -16.59 -1.55 -4.73
N GLY A 98 -16.91 -2.83 -4.98
CA GLY A 98 -18.17 -3.21 -5.62
C GLY A 98 -18.29 -2.73 -7.07
N ARG A 99 -17.18 -2.29 -7.68
CA ARG A 99 -17.07 -1.72 -9.02
C ARG A 99 -15.82 -2.24 -9.73
N LEU A 100 -15.76 -2.03 -11.04
CA LEU A 100 -14.52 -2.18 -11.79
C LEU A 100 -13.57 -1.02 -11.46
N PRO A 101 -12.25 -1.16 -11.68
CA PRO A 101 -11.28 -0.07 -11.47
C PRO A 101 -11.70 1.24 -12.15
N THR A 102 -12.27 1.15 -13.35
CA THR A 102 -12.79 2.28 -14.14
C THR A 102 -14.03 2.96 -13.54
N GLY A 103 -14.57 2.45 -12.43
CA GLY A 103 -15.77 2.94 -11.75
C GLY A 103 -17.08 2.42 -12.34
N THR A 104 -17.01 1.64 -13.42
CA THR A 104 -18.17 0.98 -14.02
C THR A 104 -18.73 -0.09 -13.07
N ALA A 105 -20.03 -0.34 -13.16
CA ALA A 105 -20.69 -1.32 -12.28
C ALA A 105 -20.20 -2.73 -12.57
N LEU A 106 -20.06 -3.55 -11.52
CA LEU A 106 -19.65 -4.95 -11.69
C LEU A 106 -20.64 -5.74 -12.55
N PRO A 107 -20.14 -6.59 -13.48
CA PRO A 107 -20.97 -7.56 -14.18
C PRO A 107 -21.73 -8.46 -13.19
N PRO A 108 -22.94 -8.96 -13.54
CA PRO A 108 -23.74 -9.79 -12.64
C PRO A 108 -23.04 -11.05 -12.13
N ALA A 109 -22.15 -11.64 -12.94
CA ALA A 109 -21.34 -12.80 -12.55
C ALA A 109 -20.37 -12.45 -11.41
N ASP A 110 -19.60 -11.36 -11.58
CA ASP A 110 -18.64 -10.88 -10.59
C ASP A 110 -19.31 -10.37 -9.32
N ARG A 111 -20.49 -9.75 -9.44
CA ARG A 111 -21.30 -9.41 -8.25
C ARG A 111 -21.64 -10.67 -7.45
N LYS A 112 -22.10 -11.73 -8.11
CA LYS A 112 -22.49 -12.95 -7.39
C LYS A 112 -21.32 -13.61 -6.67
N SER A 113 -20.12 -13.59 -7.24
CA SER A 113 -18.94 -14.26 -6.67
C SER A 113 -18.19 -13.39 -5.65
N LEU A 114 -18.06 -12.09 -5.88
CA LEU A 114 -17.18 -11.22 -5.11
C LEU A 114 -17.92 -10.21 -4.22
N ASN A 115 -19.01 -9.62 -4.68
CA ASN A 115 -19.73 -8.60 -3.92
C ASN A 115 -21.22 -8.57 -4.30
N LYS A 116 -22.00 -9.42 -3.63
CA LYS A 116 -23.41 -9.67 -4.00
C LYS A 116 -24.27 -8.42 -3.84
N THR A 117 -24.05 -7.66 -2.77
CA THR A 117 -24.78 -6.43 -2.50
C THR A 117 -24.31 -5.28 -3.40
N GLY A 118 -23.06 -5.33 -3.89
CA GLY A 118 -22.41 -4.21 -4.57
C GLY A 118 -22.13 -3.05 -3.63
N GLU A 119 -22.00 -3.33 -2.33
CA GLU A 119 -21.67 -2.35 -1.30
C GLU A 119 -20.20 -1.94 -1.42
N GLU A 120 -19.94 -0.65 -1.29
CA GLU A 120 -18.57 -0.11 -1.29
C GLU A 120 -17.98 -0.22 0.12
N PHE A 121 -16.99 -1.10 0.27
CA PHE A 121 -16.26 -1.29 1.52
C PHE A 121 -15.03 -0.39 1.59
N CYS A 122 -14.38 -0.15 0.45
CA CYS A 122 -13.27 0.78 0.30
C CYS A 122 -13.34 1.44 -1.08
N SER A 123 -13.15 2.76 -1.10
CA SER A 123 -13.01 3.54 -2.33
C SER A 123 -11.57 3.50 -2.83
N PHE A 124 -11.38 3.37 -4.14
CA PHE A 124 -10.07 3.56 -4.77
C PHE A 124 -10.12 4.79 -5.67
N GLY A 125 -9.19 5.71 -5.47
CA GLY A 125 -8.97 6.85 -6.36
C GLY A 125 -8.14 6.46 -7.57
N LYS A 126 -8.09 7.34 -8.58
CA LYS A 126 -7.23 7.12 -9.76
C LYS A 126 -5.74 7.01 -9.40
N ASP A 127 -5.32 7.75 -8.37
CA ASP A 127 -3.94 7.78 -7.89
C ASP A 127 -3.52 6.51 -7.13
N ASP A 128 -4.47 5.61 -6.81
CA ASP A 128 -4.15 4.32 -6.20
C ASP A 128 -3.75 3.27 -7.25
N PHE A 129 -3.76 3.62 -8.55
CA PHE A 129 -3.40 2.75 -9.66
C PHE A 129 -2.11 3.20 -10.36
N GLU A 130 -1.42 2.26 -10.99
CA GLU A 130 -0.11 2.45 -11.62
C GLU A 130 -0.07 3.59 -12.66
N ASP A 131 -1.16 3.79 -13.40
CA ASP A 131 -1.26 4.75 -14.50
C ASP A 131 -2.55 5.58 -14.35
N PRO A 132 -2.55 6.64 -13.52
CA PRO A 132 -3.75 7.39 -13.19
C PRO A 132 -4.38 8.10 -14.41
N ALA A 133 -3.57 8.35 -15.45
CA ALA A 133 -4.02 8.99 -16.68
C ALA A 133 -4.75 8.03 -17.63
N ASN A 134 -4.39 6.74 -17.64
CA ASN A 134 -4.90 5.74 -18.57
C ASN A 134 -5.46 4.53 -17.82
N LEU A 135 -6.51 4.77 -17.04
CA LEU A 135 -7.11 3.72 -16.23
C LEU A 135 -7.84 2.68 -17.10
N THR A 136 -7.50 1.41 -16.90
CA THR A 136 -8.15 0.28 -17.56
C THR A 136 -8.70 -0.69 -16.52
N ASP A 137 -9.55 -1.62 -16.93
CA ASP A 137 -10.10 -2.64 -16.03
C ASP A 137 -9.04 -3.62 -15.50
N THR A 138 -7.81 -3.58 -16.02
CA THR A 138 -6.68 -4.41 -15.58
C THR A 138 -5.58 -3.61 -14.89
N SER A 139 -5.82 -2.32 -14.62
CA SER A 139 -4.83 -1.46 -13.95
C SER A 139 -4.55 -1.98 -12.54
N LEU A 140 -3.26 -2.12 -12.22
CA LEU A 140 -2.82 -2.63 -10.94
C LEU A 140 -2.79 -1.52 -9.89
N LEU A 141 -3.19 -1.89 -8.67
CA LEU A 141 -2.98 -1.05 -7.49
C LEU A 141 -1.49 -0.83 -7.23
N VAL A 142 -1.16 0.39 -6.77
CA VAL A 142 0.17 0.78 -6.33
C VAL A 142 0.11 1.41 -4.95
N ASP A 143 1.20 1.28 -4.18
CA ASP A 143 1.37 2.04 -2.96
C ASP A 143 1.77 3.50 -3.25
N ARG A 144 1.96 4.31 -2.21
CA ARG A 144 2.33 5.73 -2.34
C ARG A 144 3.78 5.97 -2.77
N PHE A 145 4.55 4.90 -2.90
CA PHE A 145 5.90 4.89 -3.47
C PHE A 145 5.91 4.38 -4.92
N GLY A 146 4.77 3.90 -5.44
CA GLY A 146 4.63 3.35 -6.79
C GLY A 146 4.94 1.85 -6.86
N ASN A 147 5.06 1.16 -5.73
CA ASN A 147 5.31 -0.27 -5.69
C ASN A 147 4.03 -1.06 -5.98
N ARG A 148 4.17 -2.13 -6.77
CA ARG A 148 3.08 -3.04 -7.18
C ARG A 148 3.02 -4.31 -6.34
N ASN A 149 4.11 -4.61 -5.63
CA ASN A 149 4.29 -5.84 -4.86
C ASN A 149 3.58 -5.72 -3.50
N ILE A 150 2.27 -5.47 -3.56
CA ILE A 150 1.42 -5.40 -2.37
C ILE A 150 0.90 -6.80 -2.08
N ARG A 151 0.93 -7.18 -0.81
CA ARG A 151 0.58 -8.53 -0.36
C ARG A 151 -0.37 -8.43 0.81
N VAL A 152 -1.39 -9.28 0.81
CA VAL A 152 -2.47 -9.27 1.80
C VAL A 152 -2.67 -10.67 2.34
N ILE A 153 -2.71 -10.83 3.66
CA ILE A 153 -2.98 -12.09 4.34
C ILE A 153 -4.33 -11.98 5.04
N PHE A 154 -5.14 -13.02 4.92
CA PHE A 154 -6.41 -13.17 5.63
C PHE A 154 -6.34 -14.33 6.63
N ASP A 155 -6.90 -14.12 7.83
CA ASP A 155 -7.21 -15.13 8.85
C ASP A 155 -8.39 -16.02 8.40
N THR A 156 -8.16 -16.78 7.33
CA THR A 156 -9.21 -17.53 6.63
C THR A 156 -9.81 -18.65 7.49
N ASP A 157 -9.02 -19.22 8.39
CA ASP A 157 -9.51 -20.27 9.29
C ASP A 157 -10.24 -19.73 10.55
N ASN A 158 -10.36 -18.39 10.67
CA ASN A 158 -11.02 -17.68 11.75
C ASN A 158 -10.49 -18.03 13.15
N ASN A 159 -9.26 -18.55 13.25
CA ASN A 159 -8.71 -19.00 14.51
C ASN A 159 -8.17 -17.82 15.36
N THR A 160 -8.26 -16.58 14.84
CA THR A 160 -7.78 -15.32 15.43
C THR A 160 -6.26 -15.12 15.42
N ASN A 161 -5.51 -16.09 14.89
CA ASN A 161 -4.07 -16.04 14.71
C ASN A 161 -3.71 -16.47 13.29
N ILE A 162 -2.98 -15.61 12.58
CA ILE A 162 -2.44 -15.95 11.29
C ILE A 162 -1.31 -16.99 11.46
N ARG A 163 -1.53 -18.20 10.93
CA ARG A 163 -0.58 -19.34 10.97
C ARG A 163 -0.79 -20.28 9.78
N ASN A 164 0.19 -21.15 9.52
CA ASN A 164 0.09 -22.18 8.47
C ASN A 164 -0.33 -21.62 7.10
N ILE A 165 0.27 -20.49 6.72
CA ILE A 165 -0.11 -19.69 5.56
C ILE A 165 0.26 -20.44 4.27
N VAL A 166 -0.67 -20.50 3.32
CA VAL A 166 -0.40 -20.94 1.95
C VAL A 166 0.32 -19.83 1.20
N VAL A 167 1.52 -20.13 0.70
CA VAL A 167 2.41 -19.14 0.07
C VAL A 167 2.52 -19.39 -1.44
N PRO A 168 1.82 -18.61 -2.31
CA PRO A 168 1.65 -18.93 -3.73
C PRO A 168 2.92 -18.92 -4.61
N LYS A 169 4.02 -18.30 -4.16
CA LYS A 169 5.34 -18.41 -4.83
C LYS A 169 6.42 -18.97 -3.89
N GLY A 170 6.03 -19.80 -2.93
CA GLY A 170 6.96 -20.42 -2.00
C GLY A 170 7.54 -19.43 -0.98
N LYS A 171 8.62 -19.84 -0.32
CA LYS A 171 9.17 -19.19 0.88
C LYS A 171 9.47 -17.69 0.73
N ASP A 172 9.81 -17.25 -0.47
CA ASP A 172 10.23 -15.87 -0.74
C ASP A 172 9.05 -14.90 -0.92
N SER A 173 7.80 -15.39 -0.92
CA SER A 173 6.65 -14.48 -1.00
C SER A 173 6.33 -13.77 0.33
N MET A 174 7.11 -14.00 1.39
CA MET A 174 6.89 -13.40 2.69
C MET A 174 8.23 -13.21 3.43
N PRO A 175 8.39 -12.13 4.23
CA PRO A 175 9.59 -11.96 5.04
C PRO A 175 9.83 -13.17 5.97
N GLU A 176 11.09 -13.55 6.15
CA GLU A 176 11.46 -14.69 6.99
C GLU A 176 10.98 -14.52 8.43
N ASP A 177 11.08 -13.31 8.99
CA ASP A 177 10.64 -13.00 10.36
C ASP A 177 9.13 -13.26 10.55
N ILE A 178 8.31 -12.80 9.60
CA ILE A 178 6.86 -13.00 9.65
C ILE A 178 6.55 -14.49 9.52
N ARG A 179 7.29 -15.21 8.66
CA ARG A 179 7.09 -16.66 8.47
C ARG A 179 7.46 -17.45 9.71
N ALA A 180 8.59 -17.13 10.33
CA ALA A 180 9.06 -17.79 11.54
C ALA A 180 8.08 -17.59 12.71
N ILE A 181 7.52 -16.38 12.88
CA ILE A 181 6.53 -16.09 13.93
C ILE A 181 5.20 -16.80 13.64
N ALA A 182 4.72 -16.74 12.39
CA ALA A 182 3.48 -17.38 11.97
C ALA A 182 3.52 -18.91 12.14
N GLU A 183 4.69 -19.54 11.94
CA GLU A 183 4.87 -20.99 12.12
C GLU A 183 5.02 -21.40 13.59
N THR A 184 5.64 -20.56 14.43
CA THR A 184 5.95 -20.92 15.83
C THR A 184 4.81 -20.64 16.79
N SER A 185 4.28 -19.41 16.76
CA SER A 185 3.31 -18.91 17.76
C SER A 185 1.99 -18.45 17.13
N GLY A 186 1.99 -18.17 15.83
CA GLY A 186 0.89 -17.48 15.16
C GLY A 186 0.91 -15.97 15.46
N ILE A 187 0.50 -15.18 14.49
CA ILE A 187 0.43 -13.72 14.64
C ILE A 187 -1.01 -13.35 15.00
N PRO A 188 -1.29 -12.73 16.16
CA PRO A 188 -2.64 -12.34 16.55
C PRO A 188 -3.11 -11.14 15.71
N ALA A 189 -3.58 -11.42 14.50
CA ALA A 189 -4.04 -10.44 13.54
C ALA A 189 -5.13 -11.06 12.65
N ARG A 190 -6.05 -10.22 12.19
CA ARG A 190 -7.15 -10.65 11.29
C ARG A 190 -6.80 -10.47 9.82
N VAL A 191 -6.07 -9.40 9.54
CA VAL A 191 -5.60 -8.99 8.23
C VAL A 191 -4.20 -8.43 8.39
N ILE A 192 -3.31 -8.82 7.50
CA ILE A 192 -1.99 -8.21 7.38
C ILE A 192 -1.82 -7.72 5.95
N ILE A 193 -1.44 -6.45 5.78
CA ILE A 193 -1.09 -5.86 4.49
C ILE A 193 0.35 -5.41 4.58
N PHE A 194 1.15 -5.68 3.55
CA PHE A 194 2.52 -5.18 3.43
C PHE A 194 2.89 -4.99 1.95
N THR A 195 3.92 -4.19 1.70
CA THR A 195 4.46 -3.91 0.36
C THR A 195 5.97 -4.07 0.41
N THR A 196 6.57 -4.43 -0.72
CA THR A 196 8.02 -4.54 -0.86
C THR A 196 8.52 -3.66 -2.00
N ASP A 197 9.75 -3.17 -1.90
CA ASP A 197 10.37 -2.37 -2.96
C ASP A 197 10.56 -3.18 -4.25
N LEU A 198 10.73 -2.43 -5.35
CA LEU A 198 10.78 -2.87 -6.76
C LEU A 198 11.92 -3.82 -7.16
N LEU A 199 12.79 -4.25 -6.25
CA LEU A 199 13.95 -5.10 -6.58
C LEU A 199 13.86 -6.44 -5.85
N ASP A 200 13.82 -7.51 -6.67
CA ASP A 200 13.95 -8.94 -6.37
C ASP A 200 13.62 -9.37 -4.93
N ASP A 201 12.47 -10.07 -4.83
CA ASP A 201 12.05 -10.94 -3.72
C ASP A 201 13.18 -11.22 -2.73
N PHE A 202 13.02 -10.76 -1.47
CA PHE A 202 13.69 -11.02 -0.17
C PHE A 202 15.12 -11.58 -0.08
N SER A 203 15.64 -12.24 -1.10
CA SER A 203 17.00 -12.71 -1.35
C SER A 203 18.10 -11.66 -1.13
N ASN A 204 17.78 -10.36 -1.24
CA ASN A 204 18.73 -9.26 -1.02
C ASN A 204 18.36 -8.35 0.17
N ALA A 205 17.53 -8.79 1.11
CA ALA A 205 17.30 -8.03 2.33
C ALA A 205 18.63 -7.90 3.11
N GLU A 206 19.21 -6.70 3.16
CA GLU A 206 20.31 -6.41 4.07
C GLU A 206 19.86 -6.80 5.48
N THR A 207 20.63 -7.64 6.17
CA THR A 207 20.31 -8.21 7.49
C THR A 207 20.25 -7.17 8.64
N SER A 208 20.25 -5.88 8.31
CA SER A 208 20.04 -4.77 9.23
C SER A 208 18.87 -3.91 8.76
N VAL A 209 17.68 -4.48 8.74
CA VAL A 209 16.44 -3.71 8.66
C VAL A 209 16.04 -3.36 10.10
N ASP A 210 15.95 -2.06 10.38
CA ASP A 210 15.58 -1.55 11.71
C ASP A 210 14.11 -1.91 11.99
N PRO A 211 13.72 -2.33 13.21
CA PRO A 211 12.32 -2.55 13.62
C PRO A 211 11.33 -1.44 13.23
N SER A 212 11.81 -0.22 12.99
CA SER A 212 11.03 0.92 12.50
C SER A 212 10.72 0.92 10.98
N ASP A 213 11.46 0.16 10.17
CA ASP A 213 11.13 -0.10 8.76
C ASP A 213 9.97 -1.10 8.59
N TYR A 214 9.64 -1.85 9.65
CA TYR A 214 8.45 -2.73 9.72
C TYR A 214 7.13 -1.96 9.88
N ALA A 215 7.15 -0.62 9.90
CA ALA A 215 5.98 0.25 10.11
C ALA A 215 4.86 0.15 9.05
N GLN A 216 4.94 -0.78 8.10
CA GLN A 216 3.92 -1.02 7.09
C GLN A 216 3.18 -2.36 7.24
N VAL A 217 3.49 -3.17 8.27
CA VAL A 217 2.66 -4.32 8.66
C VAL A 217 1.51 -3.79 9.50
N LEU A 218 0.41 -3.43 8.85
CA LEU A 218 -0.78 -2.96 9.56
C LEU A 218 -1.57 -4.17 10.07
N ALA A 219 -1.21 -4.67 11.25
CA ALA A 219 -2.02 -5.63 11.97
C ALA A 219 -3.17 -4.89 12.65
N ILE A 220 -4.39 -5.00 12.12
CA ILE A 220 -5.58 -4.54 12.84
C ILE A 220 -5.94 -5.62 13.87
N GLN A 221 -5.89 -5.24 15.15
CA GLN A 221 -6.35 -6.03 16.29
C GLN A 221 -7.87 -6.07 16.38
#